data_AF-A0A2H9P4M5-F1
#
_entry.id   AF-A0A2H9P4M5-F1
#
_cell.length_a   1.000
_cell.length_b   1.000
_cell.length_c   1.000
_cell.angle_alpha   90.00
_cell.angle_beta   90.00
_cell.angle_gamma   90.00
#
_symmetry.space_group_name_H-M   'P 1'
#
loop_
_entity.id
_entity.type
_entity.pdbx_description
1 polymer ?
#
loop_
_entity_poly.entity_id
_entity_poly.type
_entity_poly.pdbx_seq_one_letter_code
_entity_poly.pdbx_strand_id
1 'polypeptide(L)' 'MQWILGFTAITLLIIGLVGQAFELRKIRIDTNQDQLGSANIFLNKKNFKWYAIIIVGMIIWYAAERV' A
#
# COMPACT_ATOMS: atom_id res chain seq x y z
N MET A 1 1.44 20.47 -13.15
CA MET A 1 0.70 19.19 -12.99
C MET A 1 0.21 18.65 -14.33
N GLN A 2 0.93 17.71 -14.95
CA GLN A 2 0.30 16.88 -15.97
C GLN A 2 -0.78 16.04 -15.29
N TRP A 3 -2.05 16.32 -15.61
CA TRP A 3 -3.22 15.66 -15.03
C TRP A 3 -3.09 14.13 -15.00
N ILE A 4 -2.49 13.55 -16.04
CA ILE A 4 -2.20 12.12 -16.16
C ILE A 4 -1.34 11.59 -15.00
N LEU A 5 -0.27 12.30 -14.63
CA LEU A 5 0.60 11.90 -13.52
C LEU A 5 -0.13 11.98 -12.18
N GLY A 6 -0.94 13.03 -11.98
CA GLY A 6 -1.77 13.18 -10.78
C GLY A 6 -2.80 12.06 -10.62
N PHE A 7 -3.56 11.76 -11.68
CA PHE A 7 -4.51 10.65 -11.68
C PHE A 7 -3.81 9.31 -11.46
N THR A 8 -2.69 9.07 -12.14
CA THR A 8 -1.90 7.84 -11.98
C THR A 8 -1.42 7.64 -10.55
N ALA A 9 -0.90 8.70 -9.91
CA ALA A 9 -0.47 8.65 -8.53
C ALA A 9 -1.62 8.32 -7.58
N ILE A 10 -2.76 9.00 -7.73
CA ILE A 10 -3.95 8.75 -6.90
C ILE A 10 -4.46 7.32 -7.09
N THR A 11 -4.55 6.83 -8.33
CA THR A 11 -4.96 5.44 -8.61
C THR A 11 -4.03 4.43 -7.95
N LEU A 12 -2.71 4.63 -8.04
CA LEU A 12 -1.74 3.75 -7.38
C LEU A 12 -1.89 3.79 -5.86
N LEU A 13 -2.07 4.97 -5.26
CA LEU A 13 -2.28 5.09 -3.82
C LEU A 13 -3.57 4.38 -3.37
N ILE A 14 -4.67 4.53 -4.11
CA ILE A 14 -5.93 3.83 -3.81
C ILE A 14 -5.74 2.31 -3.89
N ILE A 15 -5.16 1.81 -4.99
CA ILE A 15 -4.91 0.38 -5.18
C ILE A 15 -3.99 -0.16 -4.06
N GLY A 16 -2.93 0.59 -3.74
CA GLY A 16 -1.99 0.26 -2.68
C GLY A 16 -2.65 0.13 -1.32
N LEU A 17 -3.40 1.16 -0.89
CA LEU A 17 -4.07 1.18 0.42
C LEU A 17 -5.18 0.14 0.53
N VAL A 18 -6.03 0.04 -0.49
CA VAL A 18 -7.15 -0.92 -0.50
C VAL A 18 -6.62 -2.35 -0.54
N GLY A 19 -5.66 -2.64 -1.43
CA GLY A 19 -5.04 -3.95 -1.52
C GLY A 19 -4.33 -4.35 -0.23
N GLN A 20 -3.62 -3.41 0.39
CA GLN A 20 -3.00 -3.60 1.70
C GLN A 20 -4.03 -4.01 2.76
N ALA A 21 -5.16 -3.30 2.85
CA ALA A 21 -6.21 -3.61 3.82
C ALA A 21 -6.81 -5.01 3.61
N PHE A 22 -7.05 -5.40 2.35
CA PHE A 22 -7.53 -6.75 2.03
C PHE A 22 -6.52 -7.84 2.36
N GLU A 23 -5.24 -7.62 2.07
CA GLU A 23 -4.18 -8.58 2.39
C GLU A 23 -3.97 -8.71 3.91
N LEU A 24 -4.03 -7.59 4.64
CA LEU A 24 -3.96 -7.59 6.10
C LEU A 24 -5.11 -8.38 6.71
N ARG A 25 -6.32 -8.27 6.14
CA ARG A 25 -7.47 -9.11 6.54
C ARG A 25 -7.19 -10.59 6.34
N LYS A 26 -6.60 -10.99 5.19
CA LYS A 26 -6.23 -12.39 4.94
C LYS A 26 -5.18 -12.88 5.92
N ILE A 27 -4.11 -12.10 6.16
CA ILE A 27 -3.06 -12.43 7.12
C ILE A 27 -3.66 -12.62 8.52
N ARG A 28 -4.57 -11.74 8.95
CA ARG A 28 -5.23 -11.84 10.26
C ARG A 28 -6.07 -13.12 10.41
N ILE A 29 -6.68 -13.61 9.34
CA ILE A 29 -7.45 -14.87 9.37
C ILE A 29 -6.50 -16.08 9.45
N ASP A 30 -5.37 -16.03 8.75
CA ASP A 30 -4.38 -17.11 8.71
C ASP A 30 -3.45 -17.16 9.94
N THR A 31 -3.45 -16.13 10.79
CA THR A 31 -2.50 -15.97 11.90
C THR A 31 -3.12 -16.37 13.24
N ASN A 32 -2.37 -17.11 14.07
CA ASN A 32 -2.79 -17.48 15.43
C ASN A 32 -3.12 -16.26 16.29
N GLN A 33 -4.14 -16.38 17.16
CA GLN A 33 -4.67 -15.26 17.95
C GLN A 33 -3.61 -14.53 18.79
N ASP A 34 -2.63 -15.25 19.34
CA ASP A 34 -1.56 -14.66 20.15
C ASP A 34 -0.63 -13.73 19.35
N GLN A 35 -0.55 -13.91 18.03
CA GLN A 35 0.28 -13.10 17.15
C GLN A 35 -0.49 -11.93 16.53
N LEU A 36 -1.80 -11.80 16.79
CA LEU A 36 -2.67 -10.78 16.18
C LEU A 36 -2.36 -9.34 16.61
N GLY A 37 -1.74 -9.16 17.77
CA GLY A 37 -1.28 -7.86 18.27
C GLY A 37 0.16 -7.52 17.86
N SER A 38 0.88 -8.43 17.19
CA SER A 38 2.28 -8.21 16.86
C SER A 38 2.45 -7.30 15.64
N ALA A 39 3.42 -6.39 15.71
CA ALA A 39 3.83 -5.56 14.58
C ALA A 39 4.27 -6.39 13.36
N ASN A 40 4.63 -7.66 13.55
CA ASN A 40 4.98 -8.58 12.46
C ASN A 40 3.86 -8.78 11.43
N ILE A 41 2.60 -8.55 11.78
CA ILE A 41 1.49 -8.66 10.82
C ILE A 41 1.62 -7.61 9.71
N PHE A 42 2.02 -6.39 10.07
CA PHE A 42 2.22 -5.31 9.10
C PHE A 42 3.45 -5.56 8.23
N LEU A 43 4.49 -6.18 8.79
CA LEU A 43 5.73 -6.54 8.08
C LEU A 43 5.66 -7.86 7.31
N ASN A 44 4.49 -8.47 7.20
CA ASN A 44 4.34 -9.72 6.46
C ASN A 44 4.73 -9.54 4.98
N LYS A 45 5.50 -10.48 4.44
CA LYS A 45 5.97 -10.46 3.04
C LYS A 45 4.82 -10.34 2.03
N LYS A 46 3.65 -10.90 2.34
CA LYS A 46 2.44 -10.78 1.49
C LYS A 46 1.98 -9.32 1.35
N ASN A 47 2.19 -8.51 2.39
CA ASN A 47 1.81 -7.09 2.43
C ASN A 47 2.86 -6.17 1.77
N PHE A 48 4.11 -6.63 1.63
CA PHE A 48 5.24 -5.85 1.10
C PHE A 48 4.96 -5.25 -0.29
N LYS A 49 4.31 -6.02 -1.18
CA LYS A 49 3.94 -5.56 -2.53
C LYS A 49 3.06 -4.30 -2.52
N TRP A 50 2.17 -4.18 -1.53
CA TRP A 50 1.27 -3.04 -1.43
C TRP A 50 2.00 -1.78 -0.96
N TYR A 51 2.96 -1.92 -0.04
CA TYR A 51 3.85 -0.82 0.33
C TYR A 51 4.68 -0.31 -0.85
N ALA A 52 5.18 -1.22 -1.69
CA ALA A 52 5.90 -0.84 -2.90
C ALA A 52 5.02 0.01 -3.85
N ILE A 53 3.76 -0.39 -4.06
CA ILE A 53 2.80 0.37 -4.87
C ILE A 53 2.53 1.76 -4.26
N ILE A 54 2.36 1.84 -2.94
CA ILE A 54 2.14 3.12 -2.25
C ILE A 54 3.37 4.03 -2.42
N ILE A 55 4.58 3.51 -2.22
CA ILE A 55 5.82 4.28 -2.38
C ILE A 55 5.97 4.80 -3.80
N VAL A 56 5.72 3.96 -4.81
CA VAL A 56 5.74 4.38 -6.22
C VAL A 56 4.70 5.47 -6.48
N GLY A 57 3.48 5.32 -5.96
CA GLY A 57 2.44 6.35 -6.03
C GLY A 57 2.88 7.69 -5.42
N MET A 58 3.52 7.66 -4.24
CA MET A 58 4.06 8.86 -3.60
C MET A 58 5.19 9.52 -4.40
N ILE A 59 6.10 8.74 -4.99
CA ILE A 59 7.18 9.26 -5.85
C ILE A 59 6.59 9.93 -7.09
N ILE A 60 5.61 9.29 -7.75
CA ILE A 60 4.94 9.87 -8.93
C ILE A 60 4.18 11.13 -8.55
N TRP A 61 3.48 11.14 -7.40
CA TRP A 61 2.82 12.34 -6.89
C TRP A 61 3.81 13.49 -6.67
N TYR A 62 4.93 13.22 -5.99
CA TYR A 62 5.97 14.21 -5.73
C TYR A 62 6.57 14.74 -7.04
N ALA A 63 6.84 13.86 -8.00
CA ALA A 63 7.33 14.27 -9.31
C ALA A 63 6.30 15.13 -10.06
N ALA A 64 5.02 14.77 -10.00
CA ALA A 64 3.94 15.50 -10.65
C ALA A 64 3.76 16.93 -10.09
N GLU A 65 3.96 17.10 -8.78
CA GLU A 65 3.92 18.41 -8.12
C GLU A 65 5.08 19.32 -8.56
N ARG A 66 6.21 18.73 -8.95
CA ARG A 66 7.44 19.45 -9.34
C ARG A 66 7.56 19.69 -10.85
N VAL A 67 6.56 19.30 -11.64
CA VAL A 67 6.48 19.44 -13.11
C VAL A 67 5.25 20.25 -13.53
#